data_AF-M2S7W7-F1
#
_entry.id   AF-M2S7W7-F1
#
_cell.length_a   1.000
_cell.length_b   1.000
_cell.length_c   1.000
_cell.angle_alpha   90.00
_cell.angle_beta   90.00
_cell.angle_gamma   90.00
#
_symmetry.space_group_name_H-M   'P 1'
#
loop_
_entity.id
_entity.type
_entity.pdbx_description
1 polymer ?
#
loop_
_entity_poly.entity_id
_entity_poly.type
_entity_poly.pdbx_seq_one_letter_code
_entity_poly.pdbx_strand_id
1 'polypeptide(L)'
;MESWLITLAAILLPLVIFVITIRHRQTQQREQKPFPFLELPQELRDMVYEYFLDDPVYPAPPRPSFHAPSVVSWMNPSRWILSTAPRPRQRNNKYIFLANKQVHAEYMDMLCKRRTFQFFVSPKTYKSLPPTPLPSPPSPPPPITAISTQEPTNVWTISPATLSKIRNCSLSLTTTSAMLGVTDPRSMTSSSWSLGRRMRQQLKHMSSIQTFTLEAKALGDPLWNPLWIWYHASQSLKLLGTDLSDTVPRGPQLTRITFSLDTWSPGENYLKRQAQGWTWYCARGHVVATDFGHDMTAREFCAKLYKECKVCWAVAKDGDLL
;
A
#
# COMPACT_ATOMS: atom_id res chain seq x y z
N MET A 1 -6.19 57.66 46.62
CA MET A 1 -7.25 56.98 45.83
C MET A 1 -6.96 57.02 44.32
N GLU A 2 -6.27 58.03 43.80
CA GLU A 2 -6.02 58.20 42.36
C GLU A 2 -5.09 57.13 41.74
N SER A 3 -4.11 56.65 42.49
CA SER A 3 -3.16 55.62 42.04
C SER A 3 -3.81 54.25 41.81
N TRP A 4 -4.92 53.94 42.48
CA TRP A 4 -5.64 52.68 42.28
C TRP A 4 -6.52 52.70 41.02
N LEU A 5 -7.04 53.88 40.64
CA LEU A 5 -7.80 54.05 39.39
C LEU A 5 -6.89 53.92 38.16
N ILE A 6 -5.65 54.42 38.24
CA ILE A 6 -4.68 54.33 37.14
C ILE A 6 -4.22 52.89 36.91
N THR A 7 -3.99 52.11 37.96
CA THR A 7 -3.61 50.69 37.83
C THR A 7 -4.76 49.83 37.32
N LEU A 8 -5.99 50.10 37.75
CA LEU A 8 -7.19 49.39 37.26
C LEU A 8 -7.45 49.71 35.78
N ALA A 9 -7.27 50.97 35.35
CA ALA A 9 -7.36 51.37 33.96
C ALA A 9 -6.25 50.71 33.09
N ALA A 10 -5.02 50.62 33.60
CA ALA A 10 -3.90 50.00 32.90
C ALA A 10 -4.09 48.48 32.65
N ILE A 11 -4.89 47.81 33.49
CA ILE A 11 -5.20 46.37 33.34
C ILE A 11 -6.44 46.16 32.46
N LEU A 12 -7.46 47.02 32.56
CA LEU A 12 -8.69 46.88 31.79
C LEU A 12 -8.52 47.23 30.31
N LEU A 13 -7.69 48.24 29.97
CA LEU A 13 -7.48 48.68 28.60
C LEU A 13 -6.93 47.56 27.66
N PRO A 14 -5.87 46.81 28.02
CA PRO A 14 -5.38 45.72 27.18
C PRO A 14 -6.37 44.54 27.09
N LEU A 15 -7.15 44.28 28.13
CA LEU A 15 -8.21 43.25 28.11
C LEU A 15 -9.32 43.60 27.13
N VAL A 16 -9.76 44.87 27.10
CA VAL A 16 -10.77 45.34 26.15
C VAL A 16 -10.25 45.28 24.71
N ILE A 17 -9.00 45.70 24.46
CA ILE A 17 -8.38 45.59 23.13
C ILE A 17 -8.25 44.12 22.70
N PHE A 18 -7.90 43.23 23.61
CA PHE A 18 -7.80 41.79 23.34
C PHE A 18 -9.16 41.18 22.94
N VAL A 19 -10.24 41.52 23.63
CA VAL A 19 -11.59 41.04 23.30
C VAL A 19 -12.07 41.59 21.94
N ILE A 20 -11.80 42.87 21.65
CA ILE A 20 -12.15 43.49 20.37
C ILE A 20 -11.40 42.82 19.22
N THR A 21 -10.10 42.55 19.36
CA THR A 21 -9.31 41.88 18.31
C THR A 21 -9.75 40.44 18.06
N ILE A 22 -10.14 39.69 19.10
CA ILE A 22 -10.70 38.34 18.94
C ILE A 22 -12.03 38.39 18.17
N ARG A 23 -12.94 39.27 18.57
CA ARG A 23 -14.23 39.41 17.89
C ARG A 23 -14.06 39.84 16.43
N HIS A 24 -13.15 40.77 16.16
CA HIS A 24 -12.86 41.22 14.79
C HIS A 24 -12.26 40.10 13.92
N ARG A 25 -11.41 39.23 14.50
CA ARG A 25 -10.92 38.04 13.80
C ARG A 25 -12.03 37.03 13.50
N GLN A 26 -12.98 36.84 14.41
CA GLN A 26 -14.10 35.94 14.21
C GLN A 26 -15.09 36.43 13.13
N THR A 27 -15.39 37.73 13.07
CA THR A 27 -16.20 38.30 11.99
C THR A 27 -15.49 38.22 10.64
N GLN A 28 -14.18 38.49 10.58
CA GLN A 28 -13.41 38.32 9.34
C GLN A 28 -13.35 36.86 8.86
N GLN A 29 -13.34 35.88 9.77
CA GLN A 29 -13.44 34.46 9.36
C GLN A 29 -14.82 34.08 8.83
N ARG A 30 -15.90 34.72 9.32
CA ARG A 30 -17.27 34.47 8.83
C ARG A 30 -17.54 35.05 7.44
N GLU A 31 -16.84 36.10 7.04
CA GLU A 31 -17.05 36.77 5.74
C GLU A 31 -16.10 36.29 4.62
N GLN A 32 -15.16 35.38 4.90
CA GLN A 32 -14.33 34.78 3.86
C GLN A 32 -15.14 33.79 3.02
N LYS A 33 -15.85 34.29 2.02
CA LYS A 33 -16.34 33.45 0.91
C LYS A 33 -15.10 32.85 0.20
N PRO A 34 -15.04 31.53 -0.02
CA PRO A 34 -13.96 30.93 -0.79
C PRO A 34 -13.94 31.53 -2.19
N PHE A 35 -12.75 31.83 -2.70
CA PHE A 35 -12.57 32.35 -4.05
C PHE A 35 -13.13 31.31 -5.05
N PRO A 36 -14.09 31.67 -5.93
CA PRO A 36 -14.80 30.72 -6.77
C PRO A 36 -13.94 30.33 -7.98
N PHE A 37 -12.90 29.54 -7.73
CA PHE A 37 -11.93 29.13 -8.75
C PHE A 37 -12.59 28.36 -9.91
N LEU A 38 -13.69 27.66 -9.65
CA LEU A 38 -14.45 26.93 -10.67
C LEU A 38 -15.31 27.83 -11.56
N GLU A 39 -15.59 29.07 -11.14
CA GLU A 39 -16.29 30.07 -11.95
C GLU A 39 -15.35 30.84 -12.89
N LEU A 40 -14.03 30.60 -12.79
CA LEU A 40 -13.07 31.19 -13.72
C LEU A 40 -13.21 30.58 -15.12
N PRO A 41 -13.00 31.40 -16.17
CA PRO A 41 -12.81 30.93 -17.53
C PRO A 41 -11.74 29.84 -17.62
N GLN A 42 -11.94 28.90 -18.54
CA GLN A 42 -11.10 27.73 -18.67
C GLN A 42 -9.63 28.10 -18.93
N GLU A 43 -9.37 29.15 -19.70
CA GLU A 43 -8.00 29.56 -20.02
C GLU A 43 -7.21 30.01 -18.77
N LEU A 44 -7.89 30.68 -17.83
CA LEU A 44 -7.26 31.14 -16.59
C LEU A 44 -7.03 29.99 -15.60
N ARG A 45 -7.89 28.97 -15.62
CA ARG A 45 -7.66 27.75 -14.83
C ARG A 45 -6.47 26.98 -15.37
N ASP A 46 -6.37 26.83 -16.68
CA ASP A 46 -5.30 26.10 -17.35
C ASP A 46 -3.95 26.81 -17.16
N MET A 47 -3.90 28.14 -17.27
CA MET A 47 -2.72 28.94 -16.90
C MET A 47 -2.31 28.76 -15.44
N VAL A 48 -3.27 28.71 -14.51
CA VAL A 48 -2.96 28.46 -13.10
C VAL A 48 -2.36 27.07 -12.93
N TYR A 49 -2.87 26.05 -13.63
CA TYR A 49 -2.28 24.71 -13.59
C TYR A 49 -0.87 24.68 -14.19
N GLU A 50 -0.64 25.38 -15.31
CA GLU A 50 0.65 25.45 -16.01
C GLU A 50 1.74 26.16 -15.19
N TYR A 51 1.40 27.25 -14.48
CA TYR A 51 2.38 28.01 -13.69
C TYR A 51 2.53 27.56 -12.23
N PHE A 52 1.60 26.77 -11.67
CA PHE A 52 1.67 26.32 -10.27
C PHE A 52 2.06 24.85 -10.08
N LEU A 53 1.88 24.00 -11.08
CA LEU A 53 2.30 22.60 -11.01
C LEU A 53 3.63 22.48 -11.74
N ASP A 54 4.75 22.60 -11.02
CA ASP A 54 6.04 22.20 -11.56
C ASP A 54 5.95 20.72 -11.98
N ASP A 55 6.27 20.44 -13.24
CA ASP A 55 6.35 19.07 -13.75
C ASP A 55 7.34 18.26 -12.89
N PRO A 56 6.94 17.07 -12.38
CA PRO A 56 7.84 16.25 -11.60
C PRO A 56 8.97 15.71 -12.49
N VAL A 57 10.11 16.38 -12.49
CA VAL A 57 11.35 15.89 -13.11
C VAL A 57 11.77 14.60 -12.39
N TYR A 58 11.73 13.49 -13.13
CA TYR A 58 12.25 12.20 -12.67
C TYR A 58 13.52 11.84 -13.46
N PRO A 59 14.62 11.47 -12.78
CA PRO A 59 14.80 11.40 -11.32
C PRO A 59 14.92 12.79 -10.66
N ALA A 60 14.50 12.86 -9.39
CA ALA A 60 14.54 14.09 -8.61
C ALA A 60 15.97 14.68 -8.59
N PRO A 61 16.18 15.96 -8.95
CA PRO A 61 17.48 16.58 -8.84
C PRO A 61 17.95 16.58 -7.37
N PRO A 62 19.26 16.45 -7.11
CA PRO A 62 19.80 16.45 -5.76
C PRO A 62 19.36 17.73 -5.04
N ARG A 63 18.78 17.57 -3.85
CA ARG A 63 18.34 18.69 -3.01
C ARG A 63 19.54 19.61 -2.77
N PRO A 64 19.45 20.92 -3.02
CA PRO A 64 20.52 21.83 -2.64
C PRO A 64 20.70 21.74 -1.12
N SER A 65 21.91 21.40 -0.69
CA SER A 65 22.33 21.44 0.70
C SER A 65 22.13 22.86 1.21
N PHE A 66 21.18 23.05 2.13
CA PHE A 66 21.17 24.25 2.95
C PHE A 66 22.47 24.26 3.73
N HIS A 67 23.41 25.11 3.30
CA HIS A 67 24.65 25.33 4.00
C HIS A 67 24.33 25.63 5.47
N ALA A 68 25.05 24.93 6.35
CA ALA A 68 25.05 25.20 7.77
C ALA A 68 25.28 26.70 8.04
N PRO A 69 24.63 27.29 9.06
CA PRO A 69 24.92 28.66 9.44
C PRO A 69 26.37 28.73 9.96
N SER A 70 27.27 29.25 9.14
CA SER A 70 28.62 29.65 9.55
C SER A 70 28.51 30.80 10.56
N VAL A 71 29.04 30.58 11.76
CA VAL A 71 28.97 31.47 12.94
C VAL A 71 30.00 32.62 12.84
N VAL A 72 30.50 32.99 11.65
CA VAL A 72 31.59 33.98 11.54
C VAL A 72 31.40 34.99 10.38
N SER A 73 30.19 35.52 10.16
CA SER A 73 29.98 36.62 9.17
C SER A 73 29.76 38.01 9.78
N TRP A 74 29.77 38.14 11.10
CA TRP A 74 29.53 39.41 11.81
C TRP A 74 30.72 40.37 11.88
N MET A 75 31.88 40.02 11.32
CA MET A 75 33.05 40.90 11.24
C MET A 75 33.42 41.15 9.77
N ASN A 76 32.64 41.98 9.08
CA ASN A 76 33.14 42.67 7.90
C ASN A 76 32.36 43.97 7.64
N PRO A 77 32.83 45.13 8.14
CA PRO A 77 32.19 46.40 7.90
C PRO A 77 32.73 47.01 6.60
N SER A 78 32.41 46.42 5.45
CA SER A 78 32.69 47.07 4.15
C SER A 78 31.85 46.43 3.03
N ARG A 79 30.63 46.95 2.82
CA ARG A 79 29.93 47.05 1.51
C ARG A 79 28.53 47.61 1.72
N TRP A 80 28.48 48.90 1.99
CA TRP A 80 27.33 49.73 1.64
C TRP A 80 27.49 50.14 0.17
N ILE A 81 27.05 49.31 -0.77
CA ILE A 81 26.76 49.75 -2.15
C ILE A 81 25.49 49.02 -2.60
N LEU A 82 24.57 49.81 -3.14
CA LEU A 82 23.27 49.44 -3.68
C LEU A 82 23.33 48.20 -4.59
N SER A 83 22.46 47.24 -4.32
CA SER A 83 21.77 46.50 -5.38
C SER A 83 20.44 45.99 -4.83
N THR A 84 19.37 46.66 -5.26
CA THR A 84 17.99 46.28 -5.01
C THR A 84 17.68 45.05 -5.85
N ALA A 85 18.15 43.88 -5.43
CA ALA A 85 17.58 42.63 -5.92
C ALA A 85 16.15 42.53 -5.35
N PRO A 86 15.10 42.31 -6.16
CA PRO A 86 13.79 42.06 -5.61
C PRO A 86 13.90 40.75 -4.83
N ARG A 87 13.93 40.84 -3.49
CA ARG A 87 13.62 39.70 -2.63
C ARG A 87 12.32 39.12 -3.16
N PRO A 88 12.25 37.85 -3.61
CA PRO A 88 10.96 37.23 -3.82
C PRO A 88 10.29 37.29 -2.45
N ARG A 89 9.25 38.13 -2.33
CA ARG A 89 8.32 38.05 -1.22
C ARG A 89 7.82 36.61 -1.29
N GLN A 90 8.37 35.78 -0.42
CA GLN A 90 7.88 34.44 -0.15
C GLN A 90 6.53 34.65 0.54
N ARG A 91 5.53 35.02 -0.27
CA ARG A 91 4.13 34.98 0.13
C ARG A 91 3.91 33.55 0.57
N ASN A 92 3.55 33.38 1.84
CA ASN A 92 3.11 32.13 2.42
C ASN A 92 1.88 31.63 1.65
N ASN A 93 2.07 31.07 0.45
CA ASN A 93 1.07 30.40 -0.38
C ASN A 93 0.76 29.02 0.19
N LYS A 94 0.65 28.92 1.52
CA LYS A 94 0.27 27.69 2.22
C LYS A 94 -1.15 27.25 1.86
N TYR A 95 -2.00 28.17 1.40
CA TYR A 95 -3.41 27.88 1.10
C TYR A 95 -3.63 27.11 -0.21
N ILE A 96 -2.84 27.38 -1.27
CA ILE A 96 -2.95 26.66 -2.56
C ILE A 96 -2.38 25.23 -2.41
N PHE A 97 -1.31 25.06 -1.63
CA PHE A 97 -0.78 23.73 -1.28
C PHE A 97 -1.74 22.93 -0.38
N LEU A 98 -2.54 23.59 0.47
CA LEU A 98 -3.57 22.91 1.27
C LEU A 98 -4.72 22.43 0.39
N ALA A 99 -5.19 23.24 -0.57
CA ALA A 99 -6.18 22.81 -1.55
C ALA A 99 -5.67 21.63 -2.39
N ASN A 100 -4.41 21.66 -2.85
CA ASN A 100 -3.80 20.53 -3.57
C ASN A 100 -3.71 19.27 -2.68
N LYS A 101 -3.27 19.40 -1.42
CA LYS A 101 -3.22 18.26 -0.48
C LYS A 101 -4.59 17.73 -0.11
N GLN A 102 -5.59 18.59 0.03
CA GLN A 102 -6.96 18.21 0.31
C GLN A 102 -7.57 17.49 -0.89
N VAL A 103 -7.48 18.08 -2.09
CA VAL A 103 -7.95 17.46 -3.33
C VAL A 103 -7.23 16.14 -3.58
N HIS A 104 -5.92 16.07 -3.35
CA HIS A 104 -5.16 14.83 -3.42
C HIS A 104 -5.63 13.80 -2.38
N ALA A 105 -5.91 14.23 -1.13
CA ALA A 105 -6.41 13.34 -0.09
C ALA A 105 -7.81 12.81 -0.42
N GLU A 106 -8.70 13.66 -0.93
CA GLU A 106 -10.05 13.30 -1.40
C GLU A 106 -9.98 12.38 -2.62
N TYR A 107 -9.11 12.69 -3.58
CA TYR A 107 -8.86 11.85 -4.75
C TYR A 107 -8.33 10.47 -4.35
N MET A 108 -7.34 10.40 -3.47
CA MET A 108 -6.79 9.14 -2.97
C MET A 108 -7.83 8.35 -2.17
N ASP A 109 -8.67 9.02 -1.38
CA ASP A 109 -9.78 8.39 -0.68
C ASP A 109 -10.83 7.81 -1.65
N MET A 110 -11.20 8.58 -2.68
CA MET A 110 -12.10 8.13 -3.74
C MET A 110 -11.53 6.96 -4.54
N LEU A 111 -10.23 7.00 -4.87
CA LEU A 111 -9.53 5.89 -5.52
C LEU A 111 -9.55 4.64 -4.64
N CYS A 112 -9.16 4.76 -3.37
CA CYS A 112 -9.14 3.64 -2.42
C CYS A 112 -10.52 3.00 -2.20
N LYS A 113 -11.59 3.81 -2.30
CA LYS A 113 -12.98 3.36 -2.12
C LYS A 113 -13.58 2.73 -3.37
N ARG A 114 -13.33 3.29 -4.56
CA ARG A 114 -14.03 2.91 -5.80
C ARG A 114 -13.24 1.98 -6.70
N ARG A 115 -11.90 2.07 -6.69
CA ARG A 115 -11.05 1.30 -7.61
C ARG A 115 -10.62 -0.04 -7.00
N THR A 116 -10.50 -1.04 -7.87
CA THR A 116 -9.84 -2.30 -7.54
C THR A 116 -8.33 -2.17 -7.76
N PHE A 117 -7.55 -2.31 -6.71
CA PHE A 117 -6.10 -2.27 -6.77
C PHE A 117 -5.56 -3.63 -7.20
N GLN A 118 -4.70 -3.64 -8.22
CA GLN A 118 -4.08 -4.86 -8.72
C GLN A 118 -2.63 -4.92 -8.24
N PHE A 119 -2.33 -5.90 -7.39
CA PHE A 119 -0.99 -6.18 -6.93
C PHE A 119 -0.42 -7.31 -7.78
N PHE A 120 0.73 -7.07 -8.39
CA PHE A 120 1.40 -8.05 -9.21
C PHE A 120 2.70 -8.48 -8.55
N VAL A 121 2.95 -9.79 -8.55
CA VAL A 121 4.23 -10.38 -8.20
C VAL A 121 4.61 -11.28 -9.36
N SER A 122 5.69 -10.92 -10.06
CA SER A 122 6.19 -11.65 -11.22
C SER A 122 7.69 -11.88 -11.09
N PRO A 123 8.31 -12.79 -11.86
CA PRO A 123 9.75 -12.97 -11.84
C PRO A 123 10.51 -11.68 -12.18
N LYS A 124 9.92 -10.79 -12.99
CA LYS A 124 10.50 -9.49 -13.36
C LYS A 124 10.47 -8.47 -12.22
N THR A 125 9.44 -8.53 -11.37
CA THR A 125 9.24 -7.59 -10.26
C THR A 125 9.86 -8.10 -8.97
N TYR A 126 10.10 -9.40 -8.88
CA TYR A 126 10.63 -10.05 -7.70
C TYR A 126 12.10 -9.73 -7.50
N LYS A 127 12.40 -9.08 -6.38
CA LYS A 127 13.77 -8.92 -5.89
C LYS A 127 14.08 -10.09 -4.98
N SER A 128 14.88 -11.04 -5.47
CA SER A 128 15.42 -12.11 -4.64
C SER A 128 16.29 -11.51 -3.54
N LEU A 129 16.08 -11.93 -2.31
CA LEU A 129 17.06 -11.66 -1.24
C LEU A 129 18.34 -12.41 -1.58
N PRO A 130 19.53 -11.82 -1.38
CA PRO A 130 20.76 -12.59 -1.44
C PRO A 130 20.70 -13.73 -0.41
N PRO A 131 21.27 -14.91 -0.71
CA PRO A 131 21.37 -15.97 0.28
C PRO A 131 22.16 -15.46 1.48
N THR A 132 21.59 -15.60 2.68
CA THR A 132 22.27 -15.29 3.94
C THR A 132 23.59 -16.06 3.97
N PRO A 133 24.76 -15.39 4.14
CA PRO A 133 26.02 -16.10 4.24
C PRO A 133 25.99 -17.03 5.45
N LEU A 134 26.49 -18.26 5.27
CA LEU A 134 26.64 -19.25 6.34
C LEU A 134 27.35 -18.63 7.57
N PRO A 135 27.03 -19.08 8.80
CA PRO A 135 27.72 -18.62 9.98
C PRO A 135 29.19 -19.08 9.94
N SER A 136 30.09 -18.15 9.64
CA SER A 136 31.53 -18.31 9.87
C SER A 136 31.81 -18.37 11.39
N PRO A 137 32.81 -19.14 11.84
CA PRO A 137 33.13 -19.32 13.27
C PRO A 137 33.59 -18.00 13.94
N PRO A 138 33.50 -17.91 15.29
CA PRO A 138 33.53 -16.65 16.01
C PRO A 138 34.94 -16.07 16.10
N SER A 139 35.11 -14.84 15.59
CA SER A 139 36.28 -14.00 15.86
C SER A 139 35.83 -12.73 16.61
N PRO A 140 36.65 -12.20 17.55
CA PRO A 140 36.25 -11.17 18.52
C PRO A 140 36.08 -9.77 17.90
N PRO A 141 35.37 -8.85 18.57
CA PRO A 141 34.82 -7.65 17.96
C PRO A 141 35.80 -6.47 17.95
N PRO A 142 35.72 -5.58 16.94
CA PRO A 142 35.96 -4.16 17.14
C PRO A 142 34.66 -3.33 16.98
N PRO A 143 34.62 -2.09 17.51
CA PRO A 143 33.38 -1.37 17.77
C PRO A 143 33.03 -0.38 16.65
N ILE A 144 31.78 0.12 16.69
CA ILE A 144 31.26 1.32 15.98
C ILE A 144 31.16 1.14 14.46
N THR A 145 29.99 1.04 13.82
CA THR A 145 28.98 2.09 13.64
C THR A 145 27.79 1.39 12.98
N ALA A 146 26.61 1.43 13.61
CA ALA A 146 25.40 0.83 13.04
C ALA A 146 24.89 1.65 11.85
N ILE A 147 25.46 1.43 10.67
CA ILE A 147 24.77 1.72 9.41
C ILE A 147 23.80 0.58 9.21
N SER A 148 22.56 0.79 9.64
CA SER A 148 21.43 -0.09 9.38
C SER A 148 21.14 -0.11 7.87
N THR A 149 21.86 -0.94 7.13
CA THR A 149 21.50 -1.32 5.76
C THR A 149 20.28 -2.24 5.87
N GLN A 150 19.08 -1.67 5.98
CA GLN A 150 17.83 -2.42 5.93
C GLN A 150 17.72 -3.08 4.54
N GLU A 151 17.83 -4.40 4.50
CA GLU A 151 17.49 -5.17 3.31
C GLU A 151 16.04 -4.86 2.89
N PRO A 152 15.76 -4.73 1.58
CA PRO A 152 14.42 -4.42 1.10
C PRO A 152 13.48 -5.62 1.31
N THR A 153 12.88 -5.69 2.49
CA THR A 153 11.85 -6.67 2.89
C THR A 153 10.52 -6.47 2.19
N ASN A 154 10.35 -5.33 1.51
CA ASN A 154 9.10 -4.90 0.90
C ASN A 154 8.91 -5.49 -0.51
N VAL A 155 7.81 -6.23 -0.72
CA VAL A 155 7.39 -6.74 -2.04
C VAL A 155 6.85 -5.59 -2.90
N TRP A 156 6.07 -4.70 -2.29
CA TRP A 156 5.53 -3.50 -2.92
C TRP A 156 5.97 -2.22 -2.19
N THR A 157 6.23 -1.16 -2.94
CA THR A 157 6.53 0.20 -2.45
C THR A 157 5.24 0.99 -2.20
N ILE A 158 4.42 0.51 -1.26
CA ILE A 158 3.17 1.19 -0.87
C ILE A 158 3.17 1.41 0.64
N SER A 159 2.78 2.62 1.06
CA SER A 159 2.75 2.96 2.49
C SER A 159 1.64 2.21 3.23
N PRO A 160 1.88 1.78 4.49
CA PRO A 160 0.84 1.14 5.31
C PRO A 160 -0.43 2.00 5.46
N ALA A 161 -0.29 3.32 5.50
CA ALA A 161 -1.41 4.27 5.58
C ALA A 161 -2.28 4.30 4.33
N THR A 162 -1.73 3.93 3.17
CA THR A 162 -2.53 3.80 1.93
C THR A 162 -3.18 2.42 1.88
N LEU A 163 -2.45 1.36 2.26
CA LEU A 163 -2.97 -0.01 2.32
C LEU A 163 -4.20 -0.14 3.21
N SER A 164 -4.24 0.56 4.35
CA SER A 164 -5.38 0.53 5.28
C SER A 164 -6.67 1.11 4.71
N LYS A 165 -6.59 1.94 3.66
CA LYS A 165 -7.75 2.59 3.03
C LYS A 165 -8.33 1.79 1.86
N ILE A 166 -7.57 0.84 1.30
CA ILE A 166 -7.98 0.07 0.13
C ILE A 166 -9.19 -0.81 0.48
N ARG A 167 -10.25 -0.72 -0.33
CA ARG A 167 -11.46 -1.55 -0.18
C ARG A 167 -11.47 -2.77 -1.10
N ASN A 168 -10.99 -2.62 -2.33
CA ASN A 168 -11.02 -3.69 -3.33
C ASN A 168 -9.61 -4.00 -3.81
N CYS A 169 -9.21 -5.27 -3.74
CA CYS A 169 -7.87 -5.73 -4.05
C CYS A 169 -7.92 -7.03 -4.86
N SER A 170 -7.13 -7.09 -5.93
CA SER A 170 -6.82 -8.31 -6.66
C SER A 170 -5.30 -8.52 -6.66
N LEU A 171 -4.87 -9.69 -6.21
CA LEU A 171 -3.47 -10.08 -6.16
C LEU A 171 -3.20 -11.14 -7.22
N SER A 172 -2.37 -10.81 -8.20
CA SER A 172 -1.88 -11.74 -9.22
C SER A 172 -0.47 -12.18 -8.85
N LEU A 173 -0.32 -13.46 -8.54
CA LEU A 173 0.94 -14.10 -8.22
C LEU A 173 1.38 -14.96 -9.40
N THR A 174 2.36 -14.49 -10.15
CA THR A 174 3.01 -15.25 -11.24
C THR A 174 4.36 -15.71 -10.74
N THR A 175 4.48 -16.99 -10.39
CA THR A 175 5.68 -17.53 -9.72
C THR A 175 6.36 -18.65 -10.50
N THR A 176 7.69 -18.69 -10.39
CA THR A 176 8.58 -19.78 -10.86
C THR A 176 9.19 -20.52 -9.66
N SER A 177 9.85 -21.67 -9.91
CA SER A 177 10.61 -22.42 -8.88
C SER A 177 11.56 -21.53 -8.07
N ALA A 178 12.35 -20.71 -8.77
CA ALA A 178 13.36 -19.86 -8.15
C ALA A 178 12.77 -18.87 -7.12
N MET A 179 11.48 -18.52 -7.25
CA MET A 179 10.79 -17.60 -6.34
C MET A 179 10.32 -18.28 -5.04
N LEU A 180 10.35 -19.61 -4.96
CA LEU A 180 10.05 -20.35 -3.74
C LEU A 180 11.19 -20.26 -2.72
N GLY A 181 12.42 -20.07 -3.20
CA GLY A 181 13.61 -19.96 -2.36
C GLY A 181 14.03 -21.27 -1.69
N VAL A 182 13.58 -22.40 -2.23
CA VAL A 182 13.89 -23.76 -1.75
C VAL A 182 14.31 -24.62 -2.95
N THR A 183 15.24 -25.54 -2.73
CA THR A 183 15.73 -26.49 -3.75
C THR A 183 14.69 -27.54 -4.12
N ASP A 184 13.91 -28.04 -3.15
CA ASP A 184 12.76 -28.93 -3.38
C ASP A 184 11.46 -28.35 -2.79
N PRO A 185 10.45 -28.02 -3.61
CA PRO A 185 9.19 -27.50 -3.12
C PRO A 185 8.32 -28.53 -2.37
N ARG A 186 8.62 -29.83 -2.46
CA ARG A 186 7.84 -30.90 -1.81
C ARG A 186 8.04 -30.95 -0.30
N SER A 187 9.24 -30.60 0.15
CA SER A 187 9.62 -30.56 1.57
C SER A 187 9.33 -29.20 2.22
N MET A 188 8.95 -28.21 1.43
CA MET A 188 8.60 -26.87 1.92
C MET A 188 7.28 -26.91 2.70
N THR A 189 7.18 -26.12 3.76
CA THR A 189 5.91 -25.85 4.45
C THR A 189 5.39 -24.47 4.05
N SER A 190 4.09 -24.29 4.02
CA SER A 190 3.45 -23.02 3.60
C SER A 190 3.89 -21.82 4.46
N SER A 191 4.32 -22.07 5.70
CA SER A 191 4.86 -21.06 6.64
C SER A 191 6.35 -20.74 6.41
N SER A 192 7.13 -21.67 5.85
CA SER A 192 8.54 -21.46 5.53
C SER A 192 8.75 -20.73 4.20
N TRP A 193 7.71 -20.63 3.37
CA TRP A 193 7.78 -19.88 2.11
C TRP A 193 8.06 -18.38 2.32
N SER A 194 9.25 -17.94 1.91
CA SER A 194 9.79 -16.60 2.20
C SER A 194 9.01 -15.46 1.51
N LEU A 195 8.60 -15.67 0.26
CA LEU A 195 7.79 -14.70 -0.49
C LEU A 195 6.39 -14.59 0.12
N GLY A 196 5.74 -15.71 0.43
CA GLY A 196 4.45 -15.73 1.12
C GLY A 196 4.49 -14.96 2.45
N ARG A 197 5.54 -15.18 3.25
CA ARG A 197 5.76 -14.45 4.52
C ARG A 197 5.87 -12.95 4.30
N ARG A 198 6.67 -12.50 3.33
CA ARG A 198 6.82 -11.07 3.01
C ARG A 198 5.49 -10.45 2.54
N MET A 199 4.76 -11.15 1.68
CA MET A 199 3.45 -10.70 1.22
C MET A 199 2.47 -10.55 2.40
N ARG A 200 2.37 -11.55 3.28
CA ARG A 200 1.54 -11.47 4.49
C ARG A 200 1.93 -10.31 5.40
N GLN A 201 3.23 -10.10 5.61
CA GLN A 201 3.72 -9.00 6.44
C GLN A 201 3.37 -7.61 5.91
N GLN A 202 3.26 -7.43 4.59
CA GLN A 202 2.81 -6.17 4.02
C GLN A 202 1.27 -6.06 4.00
N LEU A 203 0.60 -7.13 3.58
CA LEU A 203 -0.86 -7.16 3.46
C LEU A 203 -1.56 -7.01 4.81
N LYS A 204 -0.90 -7.35 5.93
CA LYS A 204 -1.48 -7.24 7.29
C LYS A 204 -2.05 -5.85 7.63
N HIS A 205 -1.59 -4.80 6.95
CA HIS A 205 -2.04 -3.44 7.17
C HIS A 205 -3.35 -3.09 6.44
N MET A 206 -3.90 -3.99 5.61
CA MET A 206 -5.18 -3.79 4.92
C MET A 206 -6.37 -4.14 5.82
N SER A 207 -6.82 -3.19 6.64
CA SER A 207 -7.95 -3.40 7.56
C SER A 207 -9.33 -3.15 6.94
N SER A 208 -9.44 -2.27 5.93
CA SER A 208 -10.73 -1.83 5.37
C SER A 208 -11.20 -2.62 4.14
N ILE A 209 -10.62 -3.80 3.90
CA ILE A 209 -10.89 -4.57 2.68
C ILE A 209 -12.31 -5.15 2.69
N GLN A 210 -12.97 -5.10 1.53
CA GLN A 210 -14.28 -5.70 1.29
C GLN A 210 -14.15 -6.90 0.35
N THR A 211 -13.41 -6.73 -0.75
CA THR A 211 -13.14 -7.82 -1.70
C THR A 211 -11.65 -8.00 -1.86
N PHE A 212 -11.17 -9.21 -1.59
CA PHE A 212 -9.78 -9.59 -1.83
C PHE A 212 -9.71 -10.89 -2.61
N THR A 213 -9.19 -10.85 -3.84
CA THR A 213 -9.06 -12.02 -4.70
C THR A 213 -7.59 -12.34 -4.96
N LEU A 214 -7.25 -13.62 -4.98
CA LEU A 214 -5.93 -14.12 -5.35
C LEU A 214 -6.04 -14.89 -6.66
N GLU A 215 -5.21 -14.54 -7.62
CA GLU A 215 -4.96 -15.30 -8.82
C GLU A 215 -3.55 -15.88 -8.74
N ALA A 216 -3.45 -17.19 -8.57
CA ALA A 216 -2.18 -17.90 -8.50
C ALA A 216 -1.86 -18.51 -9.87
N LYS A 217 -0.97 -17.84 -10.60
CA LYS A 217 -0.44 -18.26 -11.89
C LYS A 217 0.90 -18.97 -11.72
N ALA A 218 0.97 -20.23 -12.12
CA ALA A 218 2.23 -20.97 -12.13
C ALA A 218 2.83 -20.96 -13.54
N LEU A 219 4.08 -20.52 -13.66
CA LEU A 219 4.84 -20.66 -14.89
C LEU A 219 5.44 -22.06 -14.92
N GLY A 220 5.15 -22.80 -15.99
CA GLY A 220 5.68 -24.14 -16.20
C GLY A 220 7.21 -24.10 -16.28
N ASP A 221 7.86 -25.03 -15.59
CA ASP A 221 9.31 -25.17 -15.59
C ASP A 221 9.63 -26.67 -15.57
N PRO A 222 10.57 -27.13 -16.41
CA PRO A 222 10.85 -28.55 -16.62
C PRO A 222 11.25 -29.32 -15.35
N LEU A 223 11.68 -28.65 -14.28
CA LEU A 223 12.21 -29.31 -13.10
C LEU A 223 11.15 -29.70 -12.05
N TRP A 224 9.91 -29.22 -12.17
CA TRP A 224 8.90 -29.42 -11.12
C TRP A 224 7.45 -29.26 -11.62
N ASN A 225 6.50 -29.67 -10.78
CA ASN A 225 5.08 -29.62 -11.10
C ASN A 225 4.44 -28.30 -10.59
N PRO A 226 3.81 -27.49 -11.46
CA PRO A 226 3.16 -26.22 -11.11
C PRO A 226 2.16 -26.31 -9.95
N LEU A 227 1.57 -27.48 -9.71
CA LEU A 227 0.64 -27.75 -8.61
C LEU A 227 1.22 -27.41 -7.23
N TRP A 228 2.53 -27.60 -7.03
CA TRP A 228 3.17 -27.28 -5.75
C TRP A 228 3.11 -25.79 -5.43
N ILE A 229 3.22 -24.93 -6.45
CA ILE A 229 3.08 -23.49 -6.27
C ILE A 229 1.66 -23.14 -5.86
N TRP A 230 0.65 -23.71 -6.52
CA TRP A 230 -0.75 -23.44 -6.18
C TRP A 230 -1.09 -23.91 -4.77
N TYR A 231 -0.59 -25.10 -4.39
CA TYR A 231 -0.73 -25.62 -3.04
C TYR A 231 -0.12 -24.65 -2.02
N HIS A 232 1.15 -24.28 -2.18
CA HIS A 232 1.82 -23.40 -1.22
C HIS A 232 1.23 -22.00 -1.22
N ALA A 233 0.93 -21.41 -2.37
CA ALA A 233 0.29 -20.10 -2.47
C ALA A 233 -1.08 -20.07 -1.80
N SER A 234 -1.90 -21.09 -2.04
CA SER A 234 -3.21 -21.20 -1.41
C SER A 234 -3.08 -21.36 0.10
N GLN A 235 -2.37 -22.37 0.60
CA GLN A 235 -2.25 -22.62 2.04
C GLN A 235 -1.58 -21.46 2.79
N SER A 236 -0.61 -20.80 2.17
CA SER A 236 0.13 -19.68 2.78
C SER A 236 -0.70 -18.41 2.90
N LEU A 237 -1.73 -18.21 2.06
CA LEU A 237 -2.60 -17.02 2.09
C LEU A 237 -4.01 -17.33 2.62
N LYS A 238 -4.47 -18.58 2.59
CA LYS A 238 -5.81 -19.02 3.02
C LYS A 238 -6.10 -18.66 4.49
N LEU A 239 -5.09 -18.66 5.35
CA LEU A 239 -5.20 -18.33 6.78
C LEU A 239 -5.11 -16.82 7.08
N LEU A 240 -4.78 -15.99 6.10
CA LEU A 240 -4.66 -14.54 6.30
C LEU A 240 -6.00 -13.97 6.79
N GLY A 241 -5.94 -13.17 7.86
CA GLY A 241 -7.10 -12.52 8.46
C GLY A 241 -8.02 -13.42 9.30
N THR A 242 -7.59 -14.67 9.57
CA THR A 242 -8.27 -15.59 10.51
C THR A 242 -7.57 -15.61 11.87
N ASP A 243 -8.17 -16.22 12.89
CA ASP A 243 -7.57 -16.37 14.23
C ASP A 243 -6.23 -17.14 14.20
N LEU A 244 -6.02 -17.97 13.17
CA LEU A 244 -4.82 -18.79 12.96
C LEU A 244 -3.75 -18.07 12.12
N SER A 245 -3.93 -16.77 11.81
CA SER A 245 -2.97 -16.00 11.03
C SER A 245 -1.68 -15.74 11.82
N ASP A 246 -0.53 -15.87 11.17
CA ASP A 246 0.82 -15.63 11.73
C ASP A 246 1.20 -14.13 11.83
N THR A 247 0.26 -13.23 11.53
CA THR A 247 0.51 -11.78 11.48
C THR A 247 -0.32 -11.02 12.51
N VAL A 248 0.34 -10.10 13.21
CA VAL A 248 -0.28 -9.08 14.06
C VAL A 248 0.06 -7.69 13.48
N PRO A 249 -0.94 -6.83 13.16
CA PRO A 249 -2.39 -7.02 13.28
C PRO A 249 -2.96 -8.07 12.30
N ARG A 250 -4.21 -8.50 12.53
CA ARG A 250 -4.92 -9.42 11.61
C ARG A 250 -5.06 -8.78 10.23
N GLY A 251 -4.57 -9.49 9.22
CA GLY A 251 -4.64 -9.03 7.83
C GLY A 251 -6.01 -9.18 7.17
N PRO A 252 -6.08 -8.90 5.87
CA PRO A 252 -7.31 -9.01 5.07
C PRO A 252 -7.71 -10.48 4.87
N GLN A 253 -9.01 -10.74 4.85
CA GLN A 253 -9.53 -12.06 4.51
C GLN A 253 -9.67 -12.23 2.99
N LEU A 254 -9.09 -13.29 2.43
CA LEU A 254 -9.29 -13.63 1.02
C LEU A 254 -10.72 -14.12 0.78
N THR A 255 -11.35 -13.61 -0.27
CA THR A 255 -12.70 -13.98 -0.71
C THR A 255 -12.69 -15.10 -1.75
N ARG A 256 -11.70 -15.09 -2.65
CA ARG A 256 -11.59 -16.03 -3.77
C ARG A 256 -10.13 -16.31 -4.11
N ILE A 257 -9.83 -17.55 -4.46
CA ILE A 257 -8.53 -17.99 -5.00
C ILE A 257 -8.80 -18.72 -6.31
N THR A 258 -8.18 -18.25 -7.39
CA THR A 258 -8.21 -18.87 -8.72
C THR A 258 -6.81 -19.37 -9.09
N PHE A 259 -6.75 -20.45 -9.85
CA PHE A 259 -5.53 -21.10 -10.29
C PHE A 259 -5.45 -21.04 -11.82
N SER A 260 -4.27 -20.77 -12.36
CA SER A 260 -4.05 -20.69 -13.80
C SER A 260 -2.64 -21.11 -14.19
N LEU A 261 -2.48 -21.75 -15.36
CA LEU A 261 -1.19 -22.02 -15.99
C LEU A 261 -0.93 -21.04 -17.13
N ASP A 262 0.33 -20.90 -17.51
CA ASP A 262 0.75 -19.99 -18.59
C ASP A 262 0.26 -20.41 -19.98
N THR A 263 0.17 -21.71 -20.23
CA THR A 263 -0.16 -22.27 -21.55
C THR A 263 -1.61 -22.74 -21.68
N TRP A 264 -2.38 -22.83 -20.59
CA TRP A 264 -3.79 -23.21 -20.62
C TRP A 264 -4.50 -22.85 -19.30
N SER A 265 -5.74 -22.34 -19.34
CA SER A 265 -6.77 -22.67 -18.33
C SER A 265 -8.13 -22.04 -18.68
N PRO A 266 -9.11 -22.88 -19.04
CA PRO A 266 -10.43 -22.68 -18.47
C PRO A 266 -11.02 -24.04 -18.08
N GLY A 267 -10.93 -24.42 -16.80
CA GLY A 267 -11.55 -25.66 -16.36
C GLY A 267 -11.32 -26.04 -14.91
N GLU A 268 -10.29 -25.49 -14.27
CA GLU A 268 -9.95 -25.88 -12.91
C GLU A 268 -10.91 -25.28 -11.88
N ASN A 269 -11.14 -26.03 -10.80
CA ASN A 269 -11.96 -25.58 -9.70
C ASN A 269 -11.29 -24.41 -8.96
N TYR A 270 -12.06 -23.42 -8.56
CA TYR A 270 -11.59 -22.31 -7.76
C TYR A 270 -12.10 -22.39 -6.33
N LEU A 271 -11.39 -21.75 -5.41
CA LEU A 271 -11.75 -21.67 -4.01
C LEU A 271 -12.48 -20.36 -3.73
N LYS A 272 -13.60 -20.42 -3.01
CA LYS A 272 -14.32 -19.24 -2.52
C LYS A 272 -14.59 -19.40 -1.04
N ARG A 273 -14.39 -18.32 -0.29
CA ARG A 273 -14.68 -18.27 1.15
C ARG A 273 -16.18 -18.13 1.38
N GLN A 274 -16.70 -18.92 2.29
CA GLN A 274 -18.05 -18.86 2.85
C GLN A 274 -17.98 -18.58 4.35
N ALA A 275 -19.14 -18.35 4.99
CA ALA A 275 -19.23 -18.05 6.42
C ALA A 275 -18.61 -19.14 7.32
N GLN A 276 -18.71 -20.41 6.92
CA GLN A 276 -18.25 -21.56 7.71
C GLN A 276 -16.87 -22.09 7.28
N GLY A 277 -16.22 -21.50 6.26
CA GLY A 277 -14.92 -21.98 5.78
C GLY A 277 -14.73 -21.79 4.28
N TRP A 278 -14.00 -22.70 3.66
CA TRP A 278 -13.68 -22.64 2.24
C TRP A 278 -14.49 -23.67 1.46
N THR A 279 -14.86 -23.35 0.22
CA THR A 279 -15.60 -24.26 -0.65
C THR A 279 -15.05 -24.18 -2.07
N TRP A 280 -14.94 -25.34 -2.70
CA TRP A 280 -14.51 -25.53 -4.07
C TRP A 280 -15.69 -25.39 -5.02
N TYR A 281 -15.48 -24.61 -6.05
CA TYR A 281 -16.45 -24.32 -7.10
C TYR A 281 -15.87 -24.64 -8.46
N CYS A 282 -16.68 -25.20 -9.36
CA CYS A 282 -16.27 -25.35 -10.75
C CYS A 282 -16.33 -24.01 -11.49
N ALA A 283 -15.76 -23.94 -12.70
CA ALA A 283 -15.78 -22.73 -13.53
C ALA A 283 -17.20 -22.15 -13.76
N ARG A 284 -18.24 -23.00 -13.75
CA ARG A 284 -19.65 -22.59 -13.90
C ARG A 284 -20.32 -22.16 -12.58
N GLY A 285 -19.62 -22.22 -11.45
CA GLY A 285 -20.13 -21.76 -10.14
C GLY A 285 -20.90 -22.80 -9.33
N HIS A 286 -20.87 -24.08 -9.70
CA HIS A 286 -21.44 -25.15 -8.88
C HIS A 286 -20.48 -25.59 -7.78
N VAL A 287 -21.02 -25.98 -6.63
CA VAL A 287 -20.24 -26.51 -5.50
C VAL A 287 -19.74 -27.92 -5.83
N VAL A 288 -18.44 -28.14 -5.66
CA VAL A 288 -17.76 -29.42 -5.95
C VAL A 288 -17.36 -30.16 -4.69
N ALA A 289 -16.81 -29.43 -3.71
CA ALA A 289 -16.39 -29.96 -2.43
C ALA A 289 -16.31 -28.84 -1.39
N THR A 290 -16.65 -29.16 -0.15
CA THR A 290 -16.36 -28.28 0.99
C THR A 290 -14.94 -28.55 1.49
N ASP A 291 -14.30 -27.51 2.00
CA ASP A 291 -12.95 -27.56 2.54
C ASP A 291 -12.96 -27.21 4.02
N PHE A 292 -13.13 -28.26 4.83
CA PHE A 292 -13.23 -28.18 6.29
C PHE A 292 -11.87 -28.17 7.01
N GLY A 293 -10.75 -28.28 6.28
CA GLY A 293 -9.42 -28.40 6.87
C GLY A 293 -8.57 -27.12 6.77
N HIS A 294 -7.87 -26.81 7.87
CA HIS A 294 -6.72 -25.89 7.86
C HIS A 294 -5.48 -26.59 7.29
N ASP A 295 -5.34 -27.89 7.53
CA ASP A 295 -4.21 -28.72 7.10
C ASP A 295 -4.67 -29.71 6.03
N MET A 296 -4.91 -29.21 4.83
CA MET A 296 -5.14 -30.08 3.68
C MET A 296 -3.79 -30.48 3.09
N THR A 297 -3.59 -31.76 2.81
CA THR A 297 -2.36 -32.23 2.16
C THR A 297 -2.32 -31.84 0.68
N ALA A 298 -1.13 -31.85 0.07
CA ALA A 298 -0.99 -31.57 -1.37
C ALA A 298 -1.79 -32.55 -2.24
N ARG A 299 -1.88 -33.83 -1.84
CA ARG A 299 -2.67 -34.84 -2.56
C ARG A 299 -4.16 -34.53 -2.51
N GLU A 300 -4.69 -34.16 -1.34
CA GLU A 300 -6.09 -33.78 -1.19
C GLU A 300 -6.42 -32.48 -1.93
N PHE A 301 -5.49 -31.52 -1.91
CA PHE A 301 -5.59 -30.29 -2.69
C PHE A 301 -5.75 -30.61 -4.18
N CYS A 302 -4.85 -31.41 -4.75
CA CYS A 302 -4.91 -31.81 -6.16
C CYS A 302 -6.19 -32.60 -6.46
N ALA A 303 -6.60 -33.50 -5.57
CA ALA A 303 -7.83 -34.27 -5.73
C ALA A 303 -9.07 -33.36 -5.79
N LYS A 304 -9.15 -32.30 -4.96
CA LYS A 304 -10.26 -31.33 -5.00
C LYS A 304 -10.17 -30.38 -6.20
N LEU A 305 -8.97 -29.97 -6.58
CA LEU A 305 -8.72 -29.09 -7.73
C LEU A 305 -9.25 -29.70 -9.03
N TYR A 306 -8.99 -30.99 -9.24
CA TYR A 306 -9.43 -31.74 -10.44
C TYR A 306 -10.72 -32.54 -10.25
N LYS A 307 -11.39 -32.38 -9.11
CA LYS A 307 -12.66 -33.09 -8.87
C LYS A 307 -13.71 -32.64 -9.87
N GLU A 308 -14.30 -33.59 -10.56
CA GLU A 308 -15.37 -33.31 -11.51
C GLU A 308 -16.62 -32.76 -10.82
N CYS A 309 -17.25 -31.80 -11.49
CA CYS A 309 -18.51 -31.26 -11.02
C CYS A 309 -19.66 -32.18 -11.41
N LYS A 310 -20.29 -32.83 -10.42
CA LYS A 310 -21.44 -33.72 -10.63
C LYS A 310 -22.58 -33.07 -11.42
N VAL A 311 -22.84 -31.77 -11.20
CA VAL A 311 -23.90 -31.02 -11.89
C VAL A 311 -23.55 -30.81 -13.37
N CYS A 312 -22.31 -30.39 -13.67
CA CYS A 312 -21.87 -30.23 -15.05
C CYS A 312 -21.81 -31.58 -15.79
N TRP A 313 -21.41 -32.63 -15.08
CA TRP A 313 -21.33 -33.98 -15.61
C TRP A 313 -22.70 -34.57 -15.94
N ALA A 314 -23.71 -34.34 -15.08
CA ALA A 314 -25.09 -34.77 -15.33
C ALA A 314 -25.64 -34.12 -16.60
N VAL A 315 -25.46 -32.80 -16.76
CA VAL A 315 -25.91 -32.06 -17.96
C VAL A 315 -25.20 -32.53 -19.23
N ALA A 316 -23.90 -32.88 -19.16
CA ALA A 316 -23.17 -33.41 -20.30
C ALA A 316 -23.71 -34.78 -20.73
N LYS A 317 -23.98 -35.67 -19.77
CA LYS A 317 -24.55 -37.00 -20.05
C LYS A 317 -25.93 -36.95 -20.69
N ASP A 318 -26.76 -36.00 -20.29
CA ASP A 318 -28.10 -35.83 -20.88
C ASP A 318 -28.04 -35.22 -22.30
N GLY A 319 -26.99 -34.45 -22.61
CA GLY A 319 -26.76 -33.87 -23.94
C GLY A 319 -26.16 -34.83 -24.97
N ASP A 320 -25.40 -35.84 -24.52
CA ASP A 320 -24.82 -36.88 -25.38
C ASP A 320 -25.80 -38.03 -25.72
N LEU A 321 -27.03 -37.97 -25.17
CA LEU A 321 -28.12 -38.94 -25.41
C LEU A 321 -29.21 -38.41 -26.38
N LEU A 322 -28.96 -37.30 -27.08
CA LEU A 322 -29.81 -36.71 -28.12
C LEU A 322 -29.10 -36.72 -29.48
#